data_AF-A0A1I4E040-F1
#
_entry.id   AF-A0A1I4E040-F1
#
_cell.length_a   1.000
_cell.length_b   1.000
_cell.length_c   1.000
_cell.angle_alpha   90.00
_cell.angle_beta   90.00
_cell.angle_gamma   90.00
#
_symmetry.space_group_name_H-M   'P 1'
#
loop_
_entity.id
_entity.type
_entity.pdbx_description
1 polymer ?
#
loop_
_entity_poly.entity_id
_entity_poly.type
_entity_poly.pdbx_seq_one_letter_code
_entity_poly.pdbx_strand_id
1 'polypeptide(L)'
;MANPDTYFNRKEVSNSDLTELKNLLYPRTQYGDKEKAFKFGTLIDAIITEPDRVDFYKLTVDDVLYLKEDFDLAIEMRKSLIAESRKDTFLANVLKHASTQTVSIRQNQPFDYCGFEFTLDTRCKWDWHLQLANFGGDLKSTFAESQKQFEEAIDFFDWDRSRAWYMDIIRSDRDFIYAISKKNCRVFKYFIQRGDKTYEKGKEKYLDLAFKYWQLIA
;
A
#
# COMPACT_ATOMS: atom_id res chain seq x y z
N MET A 1 -24.38 1.35 4.99
CA MET A 1 -23.88 2.63 5.55
C MET A 1 -22.60 2.93 4.79
N ALA A 2 -22.50 4.10 4.15
CA ALA A 2 -21.28 4.46 3.43
C ALA A 2 -20.09 4.47 4.41
N ASN A 3 -18.93 3.99 3.95
CA ASN A 3 -17.70 3.97 4.74
C ASN A 3 -17.41 5.39 5.28
N PRO A 4 -17.35 5.60 6.61
CA PRO A 4 -17.06 6.91 7.21
C PRO A 4 -15.59 7.32 7.05
N ASP A 5 -14.79 6.58 6.27
CA ASP A 5 -13.37 6.86 6.07
C ASP A 5 -13.14 8.23 5.42
N THR A 6 -12.78 9.17 6.28
CA THR A 6 -12.43 10.55 5.93
C THR A 6 -10.98 10.68 5.45
N TYR A 7 -10.25 9.57 5.26
CA TYR A 7 -8.83 9.58 4.88
C TYR A 7 -8.55 10.46 3.65
N PHE A 8 -9.38 10.39 2.61
CA PHE A 8 -9.23 11.21 1.40
C PHE A 8 -9.58 12.69 1.59
N ASN A 9 -10.31 13.04 2.65
CA ASN A 9 -10.71 14.42 2.97
C ASN A 9 -9.70 15.12 3.91
N ARG A 10 -8.63 14.44 4.30
CA ARG A 10 -7.58 14.98 5.16
C ARG A 10 -6.70 15.99 4.41
N LYS A 11 -6.01 16.86 5.16
CA LYS A 11 -5.16 17.91 4.57
C LYS A 11 -3.70 17.53 4.46
N GLU A 12 -3.25 16.58 5.26
CA GLU A 12 -1.85 16.15 5.34
C GLU A 12 -1.42 15.40 4.08
N VAL A 13 -0.23 15.65 3.53
CA VAL A 13 0.23 15.02 2.28
C VAL A 13 0.34 13.50 2.44
N SER A 14 -0.14 12.75 1.46
CA SER A 14 -0.03 11.29 1.37
C SER A 14 0.82 10.86 0.17
N ASN A 15 1.27 9.60 0.16
CA ASN A 15 1.95 9.04 -1.02
C ASN A 15 1.05 9.06 -2.28
N SER A 16 -0.28 9.02 -2.12
CA SER A 16 -1.21 9.16 -3.25
C SER A 16 -1.16 10.58 -3.82
N ASP A 17 -1.12 11.61 -2.98
CA ASP A 17 -0.95 13.00 -3.44
C ASP A 17 0.37 13.19 -4.20
N LEU A 18 1.47 12.55 -3.73
CA LEU A 18 2.74 12.53 -4.46
C LEU A 18 2.65 11.76 -5.79
N THR A 19 1.80 10.75 -5.87
CA THR A 19 1.54 10.00 -7.11
C THR A 19 0.77 10.84 -8.11
N GLU A 20 -0.22 11.60 -7.66
CA GLU A 20 -0.96 12.55 -8.48
C GLU A 20 -0.04 13.64 -9.03
N LEU A 21 0.80 14.23 -8.17
CA LEU A 21 1.81 15.19 -8.61
C LEU A 21 2.77 14.58 -9.63
N LYS A 22 3.27 13.35 -9.40
CA LYS A 22 4.13 12.65 -10.36
C LYS A 22 3.45 12.50 -11.73
N ASN A 23 2.16 12.15 -11.76
CA ASN A 23 1.42 11.98 -13.00
C ASN A 23 1.19 13.33 -13.73
N LEU A 24 1.02 14.42 -12.99
CA LEU A 24 0.92 15.77 -13.56
C LEU A 24 2.25 16.25 -14.16
N LEU A 25 3.36 16.05 -13.45
CA LEU A 25 4.69 16.49 -13.87
C LEU A 25 5.28 15.61 -14.98
N TYR A 26 5.01 14.31 -14.94
CA TYR A 26 5.59 13.32 -15.82
C TYR A 26 4.49 12.40 -16.40
N PRO A 27 3.62 12.93 -17.28
CA PRO A 27 2.57 12.15 -17.88
C PRO A 27 3.18 10.99 -18.67
N ARG A 28 2.74 9.78 -18.37
CA ARG A 28 3.15 8.56 -19.08
C ARG A 28 1.91 7.90 -19.68
N THR A 29 2.05 7.42 -20.92
CA THR A 29 1.04 6.54 -21.52
C THR A 29 0.90 5.30 -20.65
N GLN A 30 -0.29 5.10 -20.11
CA GLN A 30 -0.60 3.95 -19.27
C GLN A 30 -1.36 2.94 -20.12
N TYR A 31 -0.83 1.72 -20.16
CA TYR A 31 -1.45 0.61 -20.88
C TYR A 31 -2.27 -0.23 -19.89
N GLY A 32 -3.48 -0.60 -20.30
CA GLY A 32 -4.42 -1.38 -19.50
C GLY A 32 -5.47 -0.55 -18.76
N ASP A 33 -6.43 -1.25 -18.18
CA ASP A 33 -7.56 -0.65 -17.45
C ASP A 33 -7.20 -0.45 -15.97
N LYS A 34 -6.76 0.77 -15.66
CA LYS A 34 -6.40 1.17 -14.30
C LYS A 34 -7.57 1.14 -13.33
N GLU A 35 -8.75 1.52 -13.81
CA GLU A 35 -9.95 1.56 -12.99
C GLU A 35 -10.31 0.14 -12.56
N LYS A 36 -10.27 -0.82 -13.50
CA LYS A 36 -10.45 -2.24 -13.20
C LYS A 36 -9.37 -2.77 -12.24
N ALA A 37 -8.11 -2.40 -12.45
CA ALA A 37 -7.01 -2.84 -11.58
C ALA A 37 -7.17 -2.33 -10.14
N PHE A 38 -7.52 -1.04 -9.98
CA PHE A 38 -7.75 -0.39 -8.69
C PHE A 38 -9.01 -0.93 -8.01
N LYS A 39 -10.09 -1.11 -8.76
CA LYS A 39 -11.34 -1.73 -8.30
C LYS A 39 -11.08 -3.12 -7.73
N PHE A 40 -10.39 -3.99 -8.47
CA PHE A 40 -10.02 -5.30 -7.94
C PHE A 40 -9.11 -5.21 -6.71
N GLY A 41 -8.16 -4.29 -6.69
CA GLY A 41 -7.30 -4.03 -5.53
C GLY A 41 -8.11 -3.70 -4.27
N THR A 42 -9.12 -2.86 -4.41
CA THR A 42 -10.04 -2.49 -3.33
C THR A 42 -10.85 -3.70 -2.83
N LEU A 43 -11.31 -4.57 -3.73
CA LEU A 43 -12.05 -5.77 -3.37
C LEU A 43 -11.22 -6.73 -2.51
N ILE A 44 -10.01 -7.07 -2.95
CA ILE A 44 -9.15 -8.01 -2.23
C ILE A 44 -8.66 -7.44 -0.91
N ASP A 45 -8.37 -6.14 -0.87
CA ASP A 45 -8.02 -5.43 0.35
C ASP A 45 -9.17 -5.50 1.36
N ALA A 46 -10.38 -5.06 1.00
CA ALA A 46 -11.55 -5.12 1.86
C ALA A 46 -11.83 -6.56 2.37
N ILE A 47 -11.75 -7.57 1.49
CA ILE A 47 -11.95 -8.98 1.87
C ILE A 47 -10.95 -9.46 2.94
N ILE A 48 -9.72 -8.93 2.95
CA ILE A 48 -8.66 -9.36 3.88
C ILE A 48 -8.58 -8.47 5.11
N THR A 49 -8.68 -7.15 4.97
CA THR A 49 -8.39 -6.17 6.03
C THR A 49 -9.65 -5.60 6.69
N GLU A 50 -10.77 -5.54 5.97
CA GLU A 50 -12.04 -4.95 6.44
C GLU A 50 -13.26 -5.77 5.97
N PRO A 51 -13.37 -7.05 6.33
CA PRO A 51 -14.39 -7.95 5.78
C PRO A 51 -15.83 -7.49 6.07
N ASP A 52 -16.05 -6.66 7.10
CA ASP A 52 -17.35 -6.10 7.43
C ASP A 52 -17.89 -5.12 6.36
N ARG A 53 -17.02 -4.58 5.50
CA ARG A 53 -17.41 -3.74 4.34
C ARG A 53 -17.96 -4.56 3.16
N VAL A 54 -17.87 -5.89 3.23
CA VAL A 54 -18.11 -6.79 2.09
C VAL A 54 -19.43 -7.55 2.26
N ASP A 55 -20.35 -7.39 1.30
CA ASP A 55 -21.54 -8.24 1.20
C ASP A 55 -21.25 -9.40 0.23
N PHE A 56 -20.97 -10.58 0.80
CA PHE A 56 -20.64 -11.79 0.04
C PHE A 56 -21.83 -12.37 -0.75
N TYR A 57 -23.06 -12.01 -0.39
CA TYR A 57 -24.26 -12.47 -1.11
C TYR A 57 -24.57 -11.57 -2.30
N LYS A 58 -24.45 -10.25 -2.12
CA LYS A 58 -24.68 -9.27 -3.18
C LYS A 58 -23.45 -9.00 -4.05
N LEU A 59 -22.28 -9.49 -3.64
CA LEU A 59 -21.00 -9.27 -4.31
C LEU A 59 -20.63 -7.77 -4.34
N THR A 60 -20.85 -7.07 -3.22
CA THR A 60 -20.58 -5.64 -3.12
C THR A 60 -19.53 -5.33 -2.05
N VAL A 61 -18.83 -4.20 -2.25
CA VAL A 61 -18.04 -3.53 -1.20
C VAL A 61 -18.54 -2.09 -1.15
N ASP A 62 -19.04 -1.64 0.00
CA ASP A 62 -19.67 -0.31 0.16
C ASP A 62 -20.66 0.02 -0.97
N ASP A 63 -21.59 -0.89 -1.25
CA ASP A 63 -22.62 -0.78 -2.30
C ASP A 63 -22.10 -0.80 -3.75
N VAL A 64 -20.79 -0.87 -3.99
CA VAL A 64 -20.20 -1.06 -5.32
C VAL A 64 -20.27 -2.53 -5.72
N LEU A 65 -20.97 -2.84 -6.80
CA LEU A 65 -21.09 -4.21 -7.35
C LEU A 65 -19.83 -4.66 -8.10
N TYR A 66 -19.43 -5.90 -7.84
CA TYR A 66 -18.31 -6.58 -8.49
C TYR A 66 -18.79 -7.74 -9.36
N LEU A 67 -17.99 -8.08 -10.38
CA LEU A 67 -18.22 -9.28 -11.18
C LEU A 67 -18.02 -10.53 -10.32
N LYS A 68 -18.83 -11.56 -10.58
CA LYS A 68 -18.71 -12.84 -9.89
C LYS A 68 -17.30 -13.44 -10.01
N GLU A 69 -16.70 -13.36 -11.19
CA GLU A 69 -15.34 -13.84 -11.47
C GLU A 69 -14.28 -13.12 -10.63
N ASP A 70 -14.36 -11.79 -10.50
CA ASP A 70 -13.45 -11.01 -9.66
C ASP A 70 -13.58 -11.40 -8.18
N PHE A 71 -14.81 -11.64 -7.73
CA PHE A 71 -15.12 -12.04 -6.37
C PHE A 71 -14.60 -13.45 -6.04
N ASP A 72 -14.81 -14.40 -6.95
CA ASP A 72 -14.34 -15.76 -6.81
C ASP A 72 -12.80 -15.79 -6.79
N LEU A 73 -12.14 -15.03 -7.66
CA LEU A 73 -10.67 -14.88 -7.64
C LEU A 73 -10.19 -14.27 -6.31
N ALA A 74 -10.82 -13.21 -5.82
CA ALA A 74 -10.44 -12.58 -4.56
C ALA A 74 -10.60 -13.55 -3.35
N ILE A 75 -11.63 -14.39 -3.36
CA ILE A 75 -11.82 -15.45 -2.36
C ILE A 75 -10.68 -16.48 -2.44
N GLU A 76 -10.31 -16.95 -3.64
CA GLU A 76 -9.19 -17.89 -3.81
C GLU A 76 -7.84 -17.29 -3.39
N MET A 77 -7.64 -16.00 -3.67
CA MET A 77 -6.47 -15.26 -3.19
C MET A 77 -6.44 -15.20 -1.65
N ARG A 78 -7.56 -14.87 -1.00
CA ARG A 78 -7.66 -14.91 0.48
C ARG A 78 -7.38 -16.31 1.04
N LYS A 79 -7.96 -17.36 0.44
CA LYS A 79 -7.69 -18.75 0.84
C LYS A 79 -6.20 -19.08 0.75
N SER A 80 -5.53 -18.62 -0.30
CA SER A 80 -4.09 -18.83 -0.50
C SER A 80 -3.27 -18.10 0.56
N LEU A 81 -3.65 -16.87 0.94
CA LEU A 81 -3.02 -16.15 2.05
C LEU A 81 -3.17 -16.89 3.39
N ILE A 82 -4.37 -17.42 3.68
CA ILE A 82 -4.64 -18.21 4.89
C ILE A 82 -3.87 -19.55 4.87
N ALA A 83 -3.73 -20.17 3.70
CA ALA A 83 -2.95 -21.40 3.56
C ALA A 83 -1.45 -21.11 3.78
N GLU A 84 -0.93 -20.00 3.24
CA GLU A 84 0.45 -19.58 3.42
C GLU A 84 0.79 -19.31 4.90
N SER A 85 -0.13 -18.71 5.66
CA SER A 85 0.10 -18.40 7.08
C SER A 85 0.29 -19.65 7.95
N ARG A 86 -0.12 -20.85 7.49
CA ARG A 86 0.12 -22.11 8.22
C ARG A 86 1.59 -22.51 8.26
N LYS A 87 2.41 -22.03 7.32
CA LYS A 87 3.86 -22.29 7.24
C LYS A 87 4.69 -21.01 7.44
N ASP A 88 4.12 -19.84 7.17
CA ASP A 88 4.75 -18.55 7.43
C ASP A 88 4.30 -17.97 8.78
N THR A 89 5.11 -18.22 9.82
CA THR A 89 4.83 -17.73 11.18
C THR A 89 4.74 -16.21 11.26
N PHE A 90 5.48 -15.48 10.43
CA PHE A 90 5.38 -14.02 10.40
C PHE A 90 4.01 -13.58 9.89
N LEU A 91 3.55 -14.14 8.77
CA LEU A 91 2.22 -13.86 8.24
C LEU A 91 1.12 -14.25 9.22
N ALA A 92 1.24 -15.41 9.90
CA ALA A 92 0.30 -15.82 10.93
C ALA A 92 0.17 -14.78 12.04
N ASN A 93 1.29 -14.22 12.50
CA ASN A 93 1.30 -13.16 13.50
C ASN A 93 0.71 -11.85 12.96
N VAL A 94 1.02 -11.46 11.72
CA VAL A 94 0.42 -10.29 11.07
C VAL A 94 -1.10 -10.41 11.04
N LEU A 95 -1.63 -11.51 10.52
CA LEU A 95 -3.07 -11.74 10.41
C LEU A 95 -3.79 -11.78 11.77
N LYS A 96 -3.07 -12.16 12.84
CA LYS A 96 -3.63 -12.27 14.19
C LYS A 96 -3.55 -10.96 14.98
N HIS A 97 -2.50 -10.16 14.77
CA HIS A 97 -2.14 -9.08 15.69
C HIS A 97 -2.06 -7.70 15.05
N ALA A 98 -2.02 -7.59 13.73
CA ALA A 98 -2.00 -6.28 13.09
C ALA A 98 -3.36 -5.59 13.22
N SER A 99 -3.32 -4.29 13.56
CA SER A 99 -4.46 -3.42 13.29
C SER A 99 -4.53 -3.17 11.79
N THR A 100 -5.71 -3.33 11.20
CA THR A 100 -5.91 -3.11 9.77
C THR A 100 -6.32 -1.68 9.48
N GLN A 101 -6.00 -1.20 8.28
CA GLN A 101 -6.49 0.07 7.73
C GLN A 101 -6.26 1.28 8.65
N THR A 102 -5.13 1.27 9.37
CA THR A 102 -4.78 2.26 10.38
C THR A 102 -4.16 3.50 9.74
N VAL A 103 -4.61 4.69 10.14
CA VAL A 103 -4.02 5.96 9.69
C VAL A 103 -2.92 6.41 10.64
N SER A 104 -1.77 6.81 10.09
CA SER A 104 -0.71 7.50 10.84
C SER A 104 -0.49 8.88 10.25
N ILE A 105 -0.27 9.86 11.12
CA ILE A 105 -0.04 11.26 10.74
C ILE A 105 1.21 11.75 11.44
N ARG A 106 2.02 12.51 10.72
CA ARG A 106 3.14 13.25 11.30
C ARG A 106 3.07 14.70 10.88
N GLN A 107 2.78 15.55 11.87
CA GLN A 107 2.77 17.00 11.72
C GLN A 107 4.20 17.52 11.66
N ASN A 108 4.44 18.55 10.84
CA ASN A 108 5.73 19.19 10.63
C ASN A 108 6.86 18.15 10.43
N GLN A 109 6.63 17.14 9.59
CA GLN A 109 7.68 16.18 9.26
C GLN A 109 8.83 16.93 8.59
N PRO A 110 10.06 16.90 9.15
CA PRO A 110 11.21 17.54 8.54
C PRO A 110 11.73 16.71 7.38
N PHE A 111 12.16 17.41 6.33
CA PHE A 111 12.81 16.87 5.15
C PHE A 111 14.07 17.69 4.86
N ASP A 112 15.08 17.02 4.33
CA ASP A 112 16.28 17.63 3.76
C ASP A 112 16.35 17.22 2.29
N TYR A 113 16.35 18.22 1.40
CA TYR A 113 16.56 18.03 -0.02
C TYR A 113 17.79 18.83 -0.48
N CYS A 114 18.91 18.14 -0.66
CA CYS A 114 20.19 18.74 -1.07
C CYS A 114 20.67 19.88 -0.15
N GLY A 115 20.47 19.75 1.17
CA GLY A 115 20.83 20.74 2.19
C GLY A 115 19.77 21.83 2.41
N PHE A 116 18.63 21.75 1.73
CA PHE A 116 17.50 22.62 1.97
C PHE A 116 16.48 21.94 2.90
N GLU A 117 16.23 22.54 4.06
CA GLU A 117 15.28 22.04 5.04
C GLU A 117 13.87 22.57 4.79
N PHE A 118 12.87 21.69 4.81
CA PHE A 118 11.46 22.05 4.75
C PHE A 118 10.60 21.08 5.56
N THR A 119 9.33 21.44 5.78
CA THR A 119 8.39 20.61 6.53
C THR A 119 7.10 20.39 5.76
N LEU A 120 6.51 19.20 5.92
CA LEU A 120 5.13 18.92 5.50
C LEU A 120 4.37 18.22 6.62
N ASP A 121 3.08 18.49 6.74
CA ASP A 121 2.19 17.59 7.46
C ASP A 121 1.91 16.40 6.57
N THR A 122 2.12 15.19 7.09
CA THR A 122 2.11 13.97 6.27
C THR A 122 1.22 12.89 6.87
N ARG A 123 0.67 12.03 6.01
CA ARG A 123 -0.16 10.90 6.39
C ARG A 123 0.13 9.65 5.57
N CYS A 124 -0.22 8.52 6.16
CA CYS A 124 -0.31 7.23 5.49
C CYS A 124 -1.46 6.40 6.07
N LYS A 125 -1.93 5.41 5.29
CA LYS A 125 -2.90 4.41 5.74
C LYS A 125 -2.34 3.02 5.50
N TRP A 126 -2.14 2.27 6.57
CA TRP A 126 -1.54 0.94 6.58
C TRP A 126 -2.58 -0.15 6.34
N ASP A 127 -2.31 -1.10 5.46
CA ASP A 127 -3.15 -2.31 5.37
C ASP A 127 -2.99 -3.16 6.63
N TRP A 128 -1.76 -3.27 7.14
CA TRP A 128 -1.43 -3.88 8.42
C TRP A 128 -0.46 -3.02 9.23
N HIS A 129 -0.79 -2.75 10.48
CA HIS A 129 0.07 -2.03 11.41
C HIS A 129 0.27 -2.83 12.71
N LEU A 130 1.51 -3.19 13.01
CA LEU A 130 1.92 -3.87 14.24
C LEU A 130 2.33 -2.81 15.27
N GLN A 131 1.33 -2.19 15.90
CA GLN A 131 1.50 -1.03 16.78
C GLN A 131 2.58 -1.23 17.86
N LEU A 132 2.56 -2.38 18.55
CA LEU A 132 3.53 -2.67 19.62
C LEU A 132 4.99 -2.78 19.14
N ALA A 133 5.18 -3.12 17.87
CA ALA A 133 6.51 -3.23 17.28
C ALA A 133 6.92 -1.99 16.46
N ASN A 134 6.04 -0.99 16.37
CA ASN A 134 6.23 0.27 15.61
C ASN A 134 6.63 0.06 14.15
N PHE A 135 5.98 -0.87 13.45
CA PHE A 135 6.10 -1.02 12.00
C PHE A 135 4.84 -1.63 11.39
N GLY A 136 4.73 -1.61 10.06
CA GLY A 136 3.61 -2.19 9.37
C GLY A 136 3.99 -2.79 8.03
N GLY A 137 2.97 -3.04 7.23
CA GLY A 137 3.13 -3.57 5.90
C GLY A 137 1.91 -3.36 5.03
N ASP A 138 2.07 -3.77 3.78
CA ASP A 138 1.08 -3.58 2.72
C ASP A 138 0.65 -4.90 2.10
N LEU A 139 -0.61 -4.94 1.69
CA LEU A 139 -1.19 -6.00 0.89
C LEU A 139 -1.28 -5.55 -0.57
N LYS A 140 -0.70 -6.34 -1.47
CA LYS A 140 -0.77 -6.08 -2.91
C LYS A 140 -1.43 -7.23 -3.66
N SER A 141 -2.14 -6.89 -4.73
CA SER A 141 -2.43 -7.86 -5.79
C SER A 141 -1.49 -7.62 -6.96
N THR A 142 -0.98 -8.70 -7.56
CA THR A 142 0.05 -8.61 -8.61
C THR A 142 -0.21 -9.59 -9.74
N PHE A 143 0.36 -9.35 -10.92
CA PHE A 143 0.39 -10.31 -12.03
C PHE A 143 1.67 -11.15 -12.06
N ALA A 144 2.57 -10.97 -11.08
CA ALA A 144 3.78 -11.77 -10.95
C ALA A 144 3.47 -13.25 -10.73
N GLU A 145 4.22 -14.13 -11.38
CA GLU A 145 4.13 -15.60 -11.24
C GLU A 145 5.33 -16.19 -10.50
N SER A 146 6.40 -15.39 -10.35
CA SER A 146 7.63 -15.72 -9.65
C SER A 146 8.06 -14.60 -8.71
N GLN A 147 8.92 -14.94 -7.72
CA GLN A 147 9.48 -13.98 -6.78
C GLN A 147 10.24 -12.85 -7.51
N LYS A 148 11.01 -13.19 -8.56
CA LYS A 148 11.74 -12.21 -9.37
C LYS A 148 10.81 -11.18 -10.01
N GLN A 149 9.73 -11.63 -10.64
CA GLN A 149 8.72 -10.73 -11.23
C GLN A 149 8.01 -9.87 -10.18
N PHE A 150 7.81 -10.40 -8.97
CA PHE A 150 7.24 -9.63 -7.86
C PHE A 150 8.21 -8.54 -7.38
N GLU A 151 9.51 -8.85 -7.26
CA GLU A 151 10.53 -7.87 -6.91
C GLU A 151 10.68 -6.77 -7.98
N GLU A 152 10.58 -7.12 -9.25
CA GLU A 152 10.51 -6.15 -10.35
C GLU A 152 9.25 -5.26 -10.25
N ALA A 153 8.12 -5.81 -9.80
CA ALA A 153 6.89 -5.06 -9.61
C ALA A 153 6.99 -4.01 -8.48
N ILE A 154 7.80 -4.26 -7.44
CA ILE A 154 8.03 -3.29 -6.34
C ILE A 154 8.57 -1.98 -6.90
N ASP A 155 9.53 -2.03 -7.81
CA ASP A 155 10.08 -0.85 -8.46
C ASP A 155 9.11 -0.24 -9.48
N PHE A 156 8.54 -1.09 -10.33
CA PHE A 156 7.68 -0.65 -11.44
C PHE A 156 6.45 0.13 -10.97
N PHE A 157 5.85 -0.29 -9.84
CA PHE A 157 4.67 0.37 -9.26
C PHE A 157 5.01 1.38 -8.16
N ASP A 158 6.29 1.69 -7.95
CA ASP A 158 6.78 2.58 -6.88
C ASP A 158 6.28 2.16 -5.48
N TRP A 159 6.19 0.87 -5.22
CA TRP A 159 5.84 0.37 -3.89
C TRP A 159 6.97 0.64 -2.89
N ASP A 160 8.22 0.58 -3.33
CA ASP A 160 9.39 1.02 -2.57
C ASP A 160 9.22 2.45 -2.02
N ARG A 161 8.79 3.39 -2.87
CA ARG A 161 8.49 4.78 -2.49
C ARG A 161 7.42 4.86 -1.42
N SER A 162 6.30 4.14 -1.62
CA SER A 162 5.20 4.14 -0.64
C SER A 162 5.65 3.62 0.73
N ARG A 163 6.48 2.57 0.76
CA ARG A 163 6.93 1.98 2.01
C ARG A 163 7.94 2.86 2.72
N ALA A 164 8.89 3.46 2.00
CA ALA A 164 9.81 4.43 2.57
C ALA A 164 9.07 5.65 3.16
N TRP A 165 8.04 6.17 2.47
CA TRP A 165 7.16 7.23 2.99
C TRP A 165 6.53 6.85 4.33
N TYR A 166 5.96 5.64 4.40
CA TYR A 166 5.27 5.14 5.58
C TYR A 166 6.23 4.93 6.75
N MET A 167 7.39 4.32 6.49
CA MET A 167 8.46 4.13 7.48
C MET A 167 8.91 5.46 8.10
N ASP A 168 9.06 6.51 7.30
CA ASP A 168 9.52 7.82 7.79
C ASP A 168 8.45 8.59 8.58
N ILE A 169 7.16 8.39 8.27
CA ILE A 169 6.06 8.97 9.05
C ILE A 169 6.09 8.48 10.50
N ILE A 170 6.25 7.18 10.74
CA ILE A 170 6.25 6.60 12.09
C ILE A 170 7.65 6.35 12.67
N ARG A 171 8.70 6.73 11.93
CA ARG A 171 10.10 6.46 12.28
C ARG A 171 10.37 4.97 12.52
N SER A 172 9.80 4.11 11.68
CA SER A 172 10.04 2.67 11.69
C SER A 172 11.35 2.33 10.99
N ASP A 173 12.07 1.32 11.49
CA ASP A 173 13.25 0.77 10.82
C ASP A 173 12.92 -0.39 9.87
N ARG A 174 11.66 -0.81 9.82
CA ARG A 174 11.22 -2.01 9.09
C ARG A 174 9.88 -1.80 8.40
N ASP A 175 9.65 -2.52 7.32
CA ASP A 175 8.36 -2.64 6.64
C ASP A 175 8.30 -4.01 5.94
N PHE A 176 7.11 -4.40 5.47
CA PHE A 176 6.93 -5.59 4.66
C PHE A 176 5.81 -5.42 3.64
N ILE A 177 5.93 -6.15 2.54
CA ILE A 177 4.88 -6.28 1.54
C ILE A 177 4.51 -7.75 1.44
N TYR A 178 3.24 -8.09 1.59
CA TYR A 178 2.71 -9.34 1.06
C TYR A 178 1.96 -9.05 -0.24
N ALA A 179 2.20 -9.88 -1.25
CA ALA A 179 1.46 -9.80 -2.50
C ALA A 179 0.86 -11.14 -2.86
N ILE A 180 -0.30 -11.13 -3.51
CA ILE A 180 -0.96 -12.34 -4.00
C ILE A 180 -1.12 -12.22 -5.51
N SER A 181 -0.69 -13.25 -6.25
CA SER A 181 -0.81 -13.29 -7.70
C SER A 181 -2.25 -13.46 -8.15
N LYS A 182 -2.70 -12.62 -9.08
CA LYS A 182 -3.97 -12.78 -9.80
C LYS A 182 -3.93 -13.92 -10.83
N LYS A 183 -2.73 -14.44 -11.18
CA LYS A 183 -2.59 -15.49 -12.20
C LYS A 183 -2.61 -16.90 -11.62
N ASN A 184 -1.98 -17.08 -10.47
CA ASN A 184 -1.79 -18.41 -9.88
C ASN A 184 -1.99 -18.45 -8.36
N CYS A 185 -2.53 -17.38 -7.77
CA CYS A 185 -2.76 -17.21 -6.32
C CYS A 185 -1.52 -17.42 -5.44
N ARG A 186 -0.31 -17.44 -6.02
CA ARG A 186 0.93 -17.55 -5.25
C ARG A 186 1.10 -16.31 -4.37
N VAL A 187 1.41 -16.55 -3.10
CA VAL A 187 1.73 -15.51 -2.12
C VAL A 187 3.22 -15.23 -2.20
N PHE A 188 3.57 -13.96 -2.26
CA PHE A 188 4.93 -13.44 -2.18
C PHE A 188 5.07 -12.54 -0.96
N LYS A 189 6.31 -12.42 -0.49
CA LYS A 189 6.66 -11.48 0.57
C LYS A 189 7.98 -10.79 0.29
N TYR A 190 8.09 -9.56 0.77
CA TYR A 190 9.31 -8.77 0.72
C TYR A 190 9.45 -7.98 2.01
N PHE A 191 10.65 -7.96 2.59
CA PHE A 191 10.96 -7.16 3.78
C PHE A 191 11.83 -5.98 3.38
N ILE A 192 11.58 -4.83 3.98
CA ILE A 192 12.34 -3.60 3.77
C ILE A 192 12.91 -3.18 5.12
N GLN A 193 14.19 -2.81 5.13
CA GLN A 193 14.90 -2.29 6.29
C GLN A 193 15.41 -0.89 5.98
N ARG A 194 15.36 -0.01 6.97
CA ARG A 194 15.95 1.33 6.87
C ARG A 194 17.44 1.22 6.53
N GLY A 195 17.89 1.98 5.56
CA GLY A 195 19.26 1.93 5.05
C GLY A 195 19.52 0.85 4.00
N ASP A 196 18.57 -0.05 3.72
CA ASP A 196 18.72 -0.98 2.60
C ASP A 196 18.48 -0.30 1.24
N LYS A 197 18.87 -0.99 0.17
CA LYS A 197 18.78 -0.46 -1.20
C LYS A 197 17.33 -0.11 -1.60
N THR A 198 16.35 -0.87 -1.14
CA THR A 198 14.93 -0.67 -1.49
C THR A 198 14.38 0.54 -0.76
N TYR A 199 14.69 0.69 0.53
CA TYR A 199 14.36 1.86 1.32
C TYR A 199 15.00 3.13 0.74
N GLU A 200 16.32 3.13 0.48
CA GLU A 200 17.02 4.32 -0.01
C GLU A 200 16.50 4.77 -1.38
N LYS A 201 16.23 3.82 -2.28
CA LYS A 201 15.61 4.12 -3.57
C LYS A 201 14.20 4.68 -3.42
N GLY A 202 13.39 4.09 -2.54
CA GLY A 202 12.05 4.61 -2.24
C GLY A 202 12.10 6.01 -1.63
N LYS A 203 13.08 6.26 -0.76
CA LYS A 203 13.33 7.55 -0.12
C LYS A 203 13.69 8.63 -1.12
N GLU A 204 14.65 8.36 -2.00
CA GLU A 204 15.03 9.27 -3.08
C GLU A 204 13.81 9.66 -3.93
N LYS A 205 13.00 8.65 -4.33
CA LYS A 205 11.78 8.86 -5.12
C LYS A 205 10.77 9.77 -4.44
N TYR A 206 10.48 9.59 -3.14
CA TYR A 206 9.50 10.45 -2.48
C TYR A 206 10.09 11.80 -2.10
N LEU A 207 11.39 11.91 -1.79
CA LEU A 207 12.01 13.20 -1.41
C LEU A 207 11.93 14.20 -2.56
N ASP A 208 12.27 13.78 -3.78
CA ASP A 208 12.12 14.60 -4.98
C ASP A 208 10.67 15.10 -5.18
N LEU A 209 9.69 14.21 -4.99
CA LEU A 209 8.28 14.57 -5.14
C LEU A 209 7.76 15.41 -3.98
N ALA A 210 8.19 15.15 -2.75
CA ALA A 210 7.81 15.91 -1.57
C ALA A 210 8.34 17.34 -1.65
N PHE A 211 9.57 17.53 -2.11
CA PHE A 211 10.12 18.86 -2.35
C PHE A 211 9.32 19.61 -3.44
N LYS A 212 9.03 18.96 -4.57
CA LYS A 212 8.19 19.55 -5.62
C LYS A 212 6.78 19.87 -5.15
N TYR A 213 6.18 19.00 -4.32
CA TYR A 213 4.87 19.23 -3.72
C TYR A 213 4.92 20.47 -2.82
N TRP A 214 5.94 20.56 -1.98
CA TRP A 214 6.15 21.71 -1.11
C TRP A 214 6.31 23.02 -1.90
N GLN A 215 6.99 23.00 -3.05
CA GLN A 215 7.18 24.20 -3.88
C GLN A 215 5.93 24.63 -4.66
N LEU A 216 5.08 23.68 -5.06
CA LEU A 216 4.00 23.93 -6.03
C LEU A 216 2.60 23.98 -5.39
N ILE A 217 2.42 23.36 -4.23
CA ILE A 217 1.10 23.10 -3.65
C ILE A 217 1.00 23.54 -2.18
N ALA A 218 2.05 23.30 -1.37
CA ALA A 218 2.06 23.65 0.06
C ALA A 218 2.33 25.14 0.29
#